data_AF-A0A0R3JRB8-F1
#
_entry.id   AF-A0A0R3JRB8-F1
#
_cell.length_a   1.000
_cell.length_b   1.000
_cell.length_c   1.000
_cell.angle_alpha   90.00
_cell.angle_beta   90.00
_cell.angle_gamma   90.00
#
_symmetry.space_group_name_H-M   'P 1'
#
loop_
_entity.id
_entity.type
_entity.pdbx_description
1 polymer ?
#
loop_
_entity_poly.entity_id
_entity_poly.type
_entity_poly.pdbx_seq_one_letter_code
_entity_poly.pdbx_strand_id
1 'polypeptide(L)'
;MKEIQRFEDLPLEDKIDIFIQHISGREKEDEIIHLLALFTAYNCCKSYIPERFLEFTIKEMVEHLNNVLINGEDYDKVNEAWYLVIKSLGIDKIWDIIDNIDEYLKSYLDIKYTLERLEDKVMEMFTKM
;
A
#
# COMPACT_ATOMS: atom_id res chain seq x y z
N MET A 1 -21.93 -32.27 0.98
CA MET A 1 -20.64 -31.60 1.25
C MET A 1 -20.75 -30.18 0.71
N LYS A 2 -20.56 -29.14 1.53
CA LYS A 2 -20.39 -27.80 0.99
C LYS A 2 -19.03 -27.77 0.29
N GLU A 3 -18.99 -27.40 -0.99
CA GLU A 3 -17.74 -27.12 -1.67
C GLU A 3 -17.04 -25.98 -0.92
N ILE A 4 -15.80 -26.21 -0.50
CA ILE A 4 -14.95 -25.15 0.03
C ILE A 4 -14.48 -24.37 -1.19
N GLN A 5 -15.09 -23.21 -1.41
CA GLN A 5 -14.69 -22.29 -2.47
C GLN A 5 -13.32 -21.69 -2.11
N ARG A 6 -12.37 -21.68 -3.05
CA ARG A 6 -11.05 -21.09 -2.80
C ARG A 6 -11.18 -19.57 -2.80
N PHE A 7 -10.34 -18.89 -2.03
CA PHE A 7 -10.32 -17.43 -1.99
C PHE A 7 -10.06 -16.82 -3.38
N GLU A 8 -9.22 -17.46 -4.20
CA GLU A 8 -8.95 -16.99 -5.57
C GLU A 8 -10.18 -17.04 -6.49
N ASP A 9 -11.17 -17.89 -6.19
CA ASP A 9 -12.38 -18.09 -6.99
C ASP A 9 -13.51 -17.12 -6.58
N LEU A 10 -13.30 -16.30 -5.54
CA LEU A 10 -14.29 -15.33 -5.09
C LEU A 10 -14.40 -14.15 -6.07
N PRO A 11 -15.60 -13.53 -6.19
CA PRO A 11 -15.76 -12.21 -6.79
C PRO A 11 -14.75 -11.19 -6.23
N LEU A 12 -14.36 -10.22 -7.06
CA LEU A 12 -13.39 -9.21 -6.66
C LEU A 12 -13.89 -8.40 -5.45
N GLU A 13 -15.17 -8.01 -5.45
CA GLU A 13 -15.79 -7.26 -4.35
C GLU A 13 -15.71 -8.04 -3.03
N ASP A 14 -16.06 -9.33 -3.05
CA ASP A 14 -15.95 -10.20 -1.87
C ASP A 14 -14.50 -10.29 -1.35
N LYS A 15 -13.50 -10.33 -2.25
CA LYS A 15 -12.08 -10.32 -1.85
C LYS A 15 -11.69 -9.02 -1.17
N ILE A 16 -12.15 -7.89 -1.72
CA ILE A 16 -11.90 -6.55 -1.17
C ILE A 16 -12.52 -6.46 0.23
N ASP A 17 -13.77 -6.87 0.39
CA ASP A 17 -14.47 -6.88 1.67
C ASP A 17 -13.73 -7.73 2.71
N ILE A 18 -13.21 -8.90 2.31
CA ILE A 18 -12.42 -9.75 3.21
C ILE A 18 -11.12 -9.06 3.65
N PHE A 19 -10.40 -8.41 2.74
CA PHE A 19 -9.18 -7.67 3.11
C PHE A 19 -9.51 -6.53 4.07
N ILE A 20 -10.52 -5.72 3.77
CA ILE A 20 -10.97 -4.61 4.64
C ILE A 20 -11.34 -5.16 6.02
N GLN A 21 -12.22 -6.16 6.10
CA GLN A 21 -12.64 -6.76 7.37
C GLN A 21 -11.47 -7.33 8.18
N HIS A 22 -10.46 -7.87 7.50
CA HIS A 22 -9.31 -8.45 8.17
C HIS A 22 -8.36 -7.38 8.73
N ILE A 23 -8.27 -6.22 8.08
CA ILE A 23 -7.39 -5.11 8.45
C ILE A 23 -8.05 -4.18 9.47
N SER A 24 -9.34 -3.87 9.30
CA SER A 24 -10.04 -2.86 10.08
C SER A 24 -10.07 -3.17 11.58
N GLY A 25 -9.74 -2.17 12.39
CA GLY A 25 -9.67 -2.26 13.85
C GLY A 25 -8.41 -2.94 14.40
N ARG A 26 -7.43 -3.26 13.54
CA ARG A 26 -6.12 -3.73 13.99
C ARG A 26 -5.26 -2.59 14.52
N GLU A 27 -4.36 -2.91 15.46
CA GLU A 27 -3.40 -1.95 16.02
C GLU A 27 -2.54 -1.26 14.94
N LYS A 28 -2.26 -1.95 13.83
CA LYS A 28 -1.38 -1.48 12.74
C LYS A 28 -2.12 -1.27 11.42
N GLU A 29 -3.41 -0.94 11.49
CA GLU A 29 -4.24 -0.72 10.31
C GLU A 29 -3.61 0.31 9.36
N ASP A 30 -3.26 1.50 9.88
CA ASP A 30 -2.68 2.58 9.09
C ASP A 30 -1.34 2.19 8.45
N GLU A 31 -0.48 1.46 9.17
CA GLU A 31 0.81 1.00 8.66
C GLU A 31 0.65 -0.08 7.57
N ILE A 32 -0.32 -0.99 7.74
CA ILE A 32 -0.65 -1.98 6.71
C ILE A 32 -1.11 -1.26 5.45
N ILE A 33 -2.08 -0.35 5.56
CA ILE A 33 -2.58 0.41 4.42
C ILE A 33 -1.45 1.22 3.77
N HIS A 34 -0.59 1.86 4.57
CA HIS A 34 0.56 2.60 4.06
C HIS A 34 1.52 1.74 3.25
N LEU A 35 1.84 0.54 3.73
CA LEU A 35 2.73 -0.37 3.02
C LEU A 35 2.08 -0.90 1.74
N LEU A 36 0.78 -1.23 1.77
CA LEU A 36 0.04 -1.62 0.57
C LEU A 36 0.06 -0.50 -0.48
N ALA A 37 -0.17 0.75 -0.08
CA ALA A 37 -0.08 1.91 -0.95
C ALA A 37 1.34 2.10 -1.53
N LEU A 38 2.37 1.98 -0.68
CA LEU A 38 3.77 2.13 -1.07
C LEU A 38 4.19 1.10 -2.12
N PHE A 39 3.95 -0.18 -1.87
CA PHE A 39 4.29 -1.23 -2.83
C PHE A 39 3.48 -1.11 -4.12
N THR A 40 2.19 -0.75 -4.01
CA THR A 40 1.32 -0.55 -5.18
C THR A 40 1.84 0.57 -6.07
N ALA A 41 2.15 1.73 -5.49
CA ALA A 41 2.68 2.87 -6.22
C ALA A 41 4.01 2.54 -6.90
N TYR A 42 4.92 1.88 -6.19
CA TYR A 42 6.20 1.45 -6.74
C TYR A 42 6.05 0.48 -7.92
N ASN A 43 5.20 -0.54 -7.78
CA ASN A 43 4.96 -1.54 -8.83
C ASN A 43 4.28 -0.93 -10.06
N CYS A 44 3.34 0.00 -9.85
CA CYS A 44 2.71 0.75 -10.94
C CYS A 44 3.75 1.55 -11.74
N CYS A 45 4.62 2.30 -11.06
CA CYS A 45 5.68 3.04 -11.74
C CYS A 45 6.70 2.17 -12.50
N LYS A 46 6.91 0.91 -12.07
CA LYS A 46 7.85 -0.01 -12.72
C LYS A 46 7.27 -0.81 -13.89
N SER A 47 5.99 -1.18 -13.81
CA SER A 47 5.46 -2.28 -14.62
C SER A 47 4.28 -1.86 -15.49
N TYR A 48 3.45 -0.95 -15.00
CA TYR A 48 2.22 -0.49 -15.66
C TYR A 48 1.63 0.69 -14.88
N ILE A 49 1.61 1.88 -15.48
CA ILE A 49 0.91 3.04 -14.91
C ILE A 49 -0.45 3.13 -15.61
N PRO A 50 -1.59 2.93 -14.92
CA PRO A 50 -2.89 3.28 -15.48
C PRO A 50 -2.87 4.75 -15.92
N GLU A 51 -3.42 5.10 -17.09
CA GLU A 51 -3.28 6.46 -17.67
C GLU A 51 -3.59 7.59 -16.69
N ARG A 52 -4.57 7.39 -15.81
CA ARG A 52 -4.97 8.34 -14.75
C ARG A 52 -3.89 8.64 -13.69
N PHE A 53 -2.87 7.81 -13.56
CA PHE A 53 -1.75 7.98 -12.62
C PHE A 53 -0.45 8.36 -13.32
N LEU A 54 -0.45 8.62 -14.64
CA LEU A 54 0.75 9.02 -15.38
C LEU A 54 1.37 10.33 -14.88
N GLU A 55 0.55 11.20 -14.32
CA GLU A 55 0.97 12.49 -13.79
C GLU A 55 1.42 12.42 -12.33
N PHE A 56 1.17 11.30 -11.65
CA PHE A 56 1.48 11.14 -10.24
C PHE A 56 2.93 10.70 -10.08
N THR A 57 3.67 11.41 -9.24
CA THR A 57 4.88 10.88 -8.62
C THR A 57 4.53 9.71 -7.71
N ILE A 58 5.51 8.85 -7.40
CA ILE A 58 5.33 7.75 -6.43
C ILE A 58 4.76 8.30 -5.12
N LYS A 59 5.28 9.44 -4.64
CA LYS A 59 4.83 10.07 -3.40
C LYS A 59 3.34 10.46 -3.46
N GLU A 60 2.93 11.15 -4.51
CA GLU A 60 1.53 11.56 -4.68
C GLU A 60 0.60 10.35 -4.81
N MET A 61 1.06 9.28 -5.46
CA MET A 61 0.28 8.05 -5.59
C MET A 61 0.10 7.35 -4.24
N VAL A 62 1.13 7.32 -3.40
CA VAL A 62 1.04 6.80 -2.03
C VAL A 62 0.09 7.64 -1.19
N GLU A 63 0.20 8.97 -1.24
CA GLU A 63 -0.68 9.88 -0.50
C GLU A 63 -2.13 9.72 -0.94
N HIS A 64 -2.38 9.63 -2.25
CA HIS A 64 -3.71 9.41 -2.81
C HIS A 64 -4.31 8.07 -2.33
N LEU A 65 -3.56 6.98 -2.47
CA LEU A 65 -4.02 5.65 -2.06
C LEU A 65 -4.29 5.59 -0.55
N ASN A 66 -3.40 6.16 0.29
CA ASN A 66 -3.62 6.21 1.74
C ASN A 66 -4.91 6.95 2.08
N ASN A 67 -5.13 8.12 1.47
CA ASN A 67 -6.33 8.91 1.73
C ASN A 67 -7.60 8.15 1.35
N VAL A 68 -7.61 7.50 0.19
CA VAL A 68 -8.77 6.74 -0.29
C VAL A 68 -9.00 5.48 0.55
N LEU A 69 -7.95 4.73 0.89
CA LEU A 69 -8.07 3.46 1.60
C LEU A 69 -8.41 3.62 3.09
N ILE A 70 -7.97 4.71 3.73
CA ILE A 70 -8.24 5.00 5.15
C ILE A 70 -9.55 5.79 5.32
N ASN A 71 -9.72 6.86 4.53
CA ASN A 71 -10.77 7.86 4.74
C ASN A 71 -11.83 7.88 3.62
N GLY A 72 -11.80 6.91 2.71
CA GLY A 72 -12.70 6.90 1.56
C GLY A 72 -14.15 6.70 1.97
N GLU A 73 -14.96 7.75 1.83
CA GLU A 73 -16.42 7.67 1.95
C GLU A 73 -17.10 7.25 0.64
N ASP A 74 -16.38 7.43 -0.48
CA ASP A 74 -16.82 7.12 -1.83
C ASP A 74 -16.48 5.65 -2.17
N TYR A 75 -17.49 4.79 -2.09
CA TYR A 75 -17.36 3.35 -2.29
C TYR A 75 -16.70 2.99 -3.63
N ASP A 76 -17.02 3.71 -4.70
CA ASP A 76 -16.47 3.43 -6.03
C ASP A 76 -14.96 3.71 -6.06
N LYS A 77 -14.51 4.80 -5.42
CA LYS A 77 -13.08 5.12 -5.31
C LYS A 77 -12.34 4.14 -4.42
N VAL A 78 -12.94 3.72 -3.32
CA VAL A 78 -12.37 2.71 -2.42
C VAL A 78 -12.16 1.39 -3.16
N ASN A 79 -13.20 0.92 -3.86
CA ASN A 79 -13.12 -0.31 -4.66
C ASN A 79 -12.07 -0.20 -5.76
N GLU A 80 -11.98 0.94 -6.44
CA GLU A 80 -11.00 1.14 -7.49
C GLU A 80 -9.55 1.18 -6.95
N ALA A 81 -9.33 1.78 -5.78
CA ALA A 81 -8.04 1.75 -5.10
C ALA A 81 -7.66 0.32 -4.71
N TRP A 82 -8.57 -0.44 -4.10
CA TRP A 82 -8.35 -1.83 -3.75
C TRP A 82 -8.13 -2.72 -4.98
N TYR A 83 -8.86 -2.51 -6.06
CA TYR A 83 -8.61 -3.19 -7.33
C TYR A 83 -7.18 -2.95 -7.83
N LEU A 84 -6.69 -1.71 -7.72
CA LEU A 84 -5.33 -1.38 -8.11
C LEU A 84 -4.30 -2.10 -7.22
N VAL A 85 -4.53 -2.14 -5.91
CA VAL A 85 -3.69 -2.88 -4.95
C VAL A 85 -3.63 -4.35 -5.31
N ILE A 86 -4.78 -5.00 -5.50
CA ILE A 86 -4.87 -6.43 -5.87
C ILE A 86 -4.19 -6.70 -7.21
N LYS A 87 -4.41 -5.87 -8.21
CA LYS A 87 -3.80 -6.03 -9.53
C LYS A 87 -2.28 -5.84 -9.50
N SER A 88 -1.79 -4.93 -8.66
CA SER A 88 -0.37 -4.56 -8.59
C SER A 88 0.46 -5.52 -7.74
N LEU A 89 -0.12 -6.04 -6.65
CA LEU A 89 0.58 -6.88 -5.68
C LEU A 89 0.25 -8.37 -5.83
N GLY A 90 -0.97 -8.69 -6.27
CA GLY A 90 -1.52 -10.04 -6.16
C GLY A 90 -1.95 -10.36 -4.73
N ILE A 91 -2.83 -11.35 -4.61
CA ILE A 91 -3.46 -11.76 -3.34
C ILE A 91 -2.40 -12.22 -2.32
N ASP A 92 -1.47 -13.08 -2.74
CA ASP A 92 -0.47 -13.67 -1.84
C ASP A 92 0.39 -12.60 -1.18
N LYS A 93 0.75 -11.55 -1.92
CA LYS A 93 1.58 -10.48 -1.41
C LYS A 93 0.85 -9.59 -0.40
N ILE A 94 -0.45 -9.38 -0.60
CA ILE A 94 -1.28 -8.62 0.34
C ILE A 94 -1.34 -9.38 1.67
N TRP A 95 -1.63 -10.69 1.63
CA TRP A 95 -1.64 -11.50 2.85
C TRP A 95 -0.28 -11.53 3.54
N ASP A 96 0.81 -11.70 2.79
CA ASP A 96 2.17 -11.67 3.32
C ASP A 96 2.49 -10.34 4.05
N ILE A 97 2.04 -9.19 3.52
CA ILE A 97 2.22 -7.89 4.18
C ILE A 97 1.39 -7.80 5.47
N ILE A 98 0.13 -8.24 5.42
CA ILE A 98 -0.78 -8.21 6.58
C ILE A 98 -0.24 -9.09 7.72
N ASP A 99 0.21 -10.30 7.40
CA ASP A 99 0.63 -11.29 8.38
C ASP A 99 2.03 -10.99 8.96
N ASN A 100 2.91 -10.36 8.16
CA ASN A 100 4.30 -10.07 8.54
C ASN A 100 4.57 -8.56 8.71
N ILE A 101 3.55 -7.78 9.08
CA ILE A 101 3.60 -6.31 9.18
C ILE A 101 4.82 -5.78 9.94
N ASP A 102 5.23 -6.44 11.02
CA ASP A 102 6.35 -6.00 11.86
C ASP A 102 7.69 -6.02 11.12
N GLU A 103 7.91 -7.03 10.27
CA GLU A 103 9.12 -7.17 9.49
C GLU A 103 9.19 -6.12 8.37
N TYR A 104 8.05 -5.87 7.72
CA TYR A 104 7.92 -4.83 6.71
C TYR A 104 8.13 -3.44 7.30
N LEU A 105 7.46 -3.15 8.42
CA LEU A 105 7.54 -1.84 9.07
C LEU A 105 8.95 -1.56 9.57
N LYS A 106 9.61 -2.55 10.17
CA LYS A 106 11.02 -2.41 10.57
C LYS A 106 11.92 -2.08 9.38
N SER A 107 11.79 -2.84 8.28
CA SER A 107 12.58 -2.62 7.07
C SER A 107 12.34 -1.22 6.48
N TYR A 108 11.09 -0.78 6.47
CA TYR A 108 10.71 0.56 6.02
C TYR A 108 11.34 1.66 6.88
N LEU A 109 11.22 1.56 8.21
CA LEU A 109 11.76 2.55 9.15
C LEU A 109 13.29 2.62 9.09
N ASP A 110 13.98 1.48 8.96
CA ASP A 110 15.44 1.42 8.83
C ASP A 110 15.93 2.18 7.57
N ILE A 111 15.21 2.01 6.45
CA ILE A 111 15.49 2.73 5.20
C ILE A 111 15.20 4.23 5.37
N LYS A 112 14.02 4.58 5.90
CA LYS A 112 13.60 5.97 6.11
C LYS A 112 14.60 6.74 6.97
N TYR A 113 14.97 6.17 8.13
CA TYR A 113 15.95 6.76 9.02
C TYR A 113 17.32 6.95 8.34
N THR A 114 17.73 6.00 7.51
CA THR A 114 18.99 6.10 6.76
C THR A 114 18.96 7.26 5.76
N LEU A 115 17.82 7.49 5.10
CA LEU A 115 17.64 8.59 4.15
C LEU A 115 17.60 9.94 4.85
N GLU A 116 16.85 10.07 5.94
CA GLU A 116 16.76 11.30 6.75
C GLU A 116 18.16 11.71 7.25
N ARG A 117 18.92 10.76 7.79
CA ARG A 117 20.30 11.02 8.24
C ARG A 117 21.25 11.41 7.09
N LEU A 118 21.00 10.92 5.87
CA LEU A 118 21.78 11.33 4.71
C LEU A 118 21.44 12.78 4.31
N GLU A 119 20.16 13.13 4.31
CA GLU A 119 19.68 14.48 4.05
C GLU A 119 20.29 15.48 5.05
N ASP A 120 20.25 15.18 6.35
CA ASP A 120 20.87 16.00 7.39
C ASP A 120 22.35 16.27 7.11
N LYS A 121 23.11 15.22 6.74
CA LYS A 121 24.54 15.35 6.42
C LYS A 121 24.77 16.22 5.19
N VAL A 122 23.93 16.10 4.17
CA VAL A 122 24.02 16.93 2.97
C VAL A 122 23.74 18.39 3.34
N MET A 123 22.71 18.66 4.13
CA MET A 123 22.37 20.01 4.58
C MET A 123 23.45 20.63 5.48
N GLU A 124 24.11 19.83 6.34
CA GLU A 124 25.28 20.27 7.09
C GLU A 124 26.45 20.71 6.19
N MET A 125 26.65 20.05 5.04
CA MET A 125 27.71 20.45 4.11
C MET A 125 27.44 21.81 3.49
N PHE A 126 26.18 22.12 3.17
CA PHE A 126 25.79 23.40 2.59
C PHE A 126 25.71 24.54 3.61
N THR A 127 25.52 24.24 4.88
CA THR A 127 25.45 25.25 5.97
C THR A 127 26.80 25.53 6.64
N LYS A 128 27.84 24.73 6.35
CA LYS A 128 29.24 24.97 6.75
C LYS A 128 30.04 25.83 5.74
N MET A 129 29.37 26.42 4.75
CA MET A 129 29.89 27.48 3.87
C MET A 129 29.48 28.87 4.39
#